data_AF-Q30U29-F1
#
_entry.id   AF-Q30U29-F1
#
_cell.length_a   1.000
_cell.length_b   1.000
_cell.length_c   1.000
_cell.angle_alpha   90.00
_cell.angle_beta   90.00
_cell.angle_gamma   90.00
#
_symmetry.space_group_name_H-M   'P 1'
#
loop_
_entity.id
_entity.type
_entity.pdbx_description
1 polymer ?
#
loop_
_entity_poly.entity_id
_entity_poly.type
_entity_poly.pdbx_seq_one_letter_code
_entity_poly.pdbx_strand_id
1 'polypeptide(L)'
;MSETKERCIELLTNNSINLDSEIDFNVNSEIYVLSFAFIVESFMQASEESQLAFLAALEKALLSKEDGAEKFFESMGQLLLMTHLSKEIIV
;
A
#
# COMPACT_ATOMS: atom_id res chain seq x y z
N MET A 1 -16.52 3.32 -8.53
CA MET A 1 -15.26 2.90 -7.89
C MET A 1 -15.42 1.44 -7.47
N SER A 2 -14.36 0.67 -7.26
CA SER A 2 -14.53 -0.70 -6.74
C SER A 2 -14.92 -0.63 -5.27
N GLU A 3 -15.83 -1.51 -4.83
CA GLU A 3 -16.30 -1.60 -3.45
C GLU A 3 -15.13 -1.75 -2.46
N THR A 4 -14.11 -2.53 -2.85
CA THR A 4 -12.88 -2.72 -2.07
C THR A 4 -12.06 -1.43 -1.91
N LYS A 5 -11.98 -0.59 -2.95
CA LYS A 5 -11.27 0.71 -2.87
C LYS A 5 -11.96 1.65 -1.89
N GLU A 6 -13.29 1.76 -2.01
CA GLU A 6 -14.09 2.58 -1.09
C GLU A 6 -13.88 2.12 0.35
N ARG A 7 -13.90 0.81 0.59
CA ARG A 7 -13.67 0.24 1.92
C ARG A 7 -12.28 0.56 2.49
N CYS A 8 -11.23 0.48 1.68
CA CYS A 8 -9.88 0.86 2.11
C CYS A 8 -9.83 2.34 2.55
N ILE A 9 -10.41 3.23 1.74
CA ILE A 9 -10.45 4.67 2.03
C ILE A 9 -11.22 4.95 3.32
N GLU A 10 -12.37 4.31 3.52
CA GLU A 10 -13.15 4.42 4.75
C GLU A 10 -12.34 3.99 5.98
N LEU A 11 -11.67 2.83 5.91
CA LEU A 11 -10.88 2.31 7.02
C LEU A 11 -9.75 3.26 7.40
N LEU A 12 -9.03 3.79 6.41
CA LEU A 12 -7.94 4.74 6.65
C LEU A 12 -8.46 6.04 7.28
N THR A 13 -9.53 6.60 6.71
CA THR A 13 -10.15 7.84 7.20
C THR A 13 -10.67 7.67 8.62
N ASN A 14 -11.35 6.57 8.93
CA ASN A 14 -11.89 6.28 10.26
C ASN A 14 -10.79 6.09 11.32
N ASN A 15 -9.59 5.67 10.90
CA ASN A 15 -8.41 5.56 11.76
C ASN A 15 -7.53 6.82 11.74
N SER A 16 -8.04 7.94 11.21
CA SER A 16 -7.32 9.22 11.11
C SER A 16 -6.00 9.14 10.32
N ILE A 17 -5.92 8.21 9.36
CA ILE A 17 -4.77 8.07 8.47
C ILE A 17 -5.01 8.93 7.23
N ASN A 18 -4.07 9.86 6.98
CA ASN A 18 -4.11 10.69 5.78
C ASN A 18 -3.60 9.90 4.56
N LEU A 19 -4.39 9.88 3.49
CA LEU A 19 -4.03 9.25 2.22
C LEU A 19 -2.92 9.99 1.47
N ASP A 20 -2.76 11.29 1.75
CA ASP A 20 -1.68 12.12 1.23
C ASP A 20 -0.37 11.92 2.02
N SER A 21 -0.36 11.08 3.06
CA SER A 21 0.88 10.68 3.72
C SER A 21 1.78 9.91 2.75
N GLU A 22 3.08 10.12 2.90
CA GLU A 22 4.12 9.55 2.04
C GLU A 22 5.12 8.73 2.87
N ILE A 23 5.73 7.72 2.24
CA ILE A 23 6.85 6.96 2.78
C ILE A 23 8.02 7.01 1.80
N ASP A 24 9.20 7.23 2.36
CA ASP A 24 10.48 7.16 1.66
C ASP A 24 11.01 5.72 1.63
N PHE A 25 11.33 5.24 0.45
CA PHE A 25 11.93 3.94 0.20
C PHE A 25 13.33 4.11 -0.37
N ASN A 26 14.35 3.65 0.37
CA ASN A 26 15.70 3.56 -0.18
C ASN A 26 15.88 2.22 -0.91
N VAL A 27 15.98 2.28 -2.22
CA VAL A 27 16.23 1.11 -3.08
C VAL A 27 17.50 1.36 -3.88
N ASN A 28 18.53 0.53 -3.65
CA ASN A 28 19.83 0.64 -4.32
C ASN A 28 20.48 2.04 -4.24
N SER A 29 20.31 2.75 -3.11
CA SER A 29 20.79 4.13 -2.89
C SER A 29 20.00 5.22 -3.63
N GLU A 30 18.89 4.88 -4.26
CA GLU A 30 17.91 5.84 -4.78
C GLU A 30 16.71 5.92 -3.83
N ILE A 31 16.22 7.14 -3.59
CA ILE A 31 15.06 7.40 -2.75
C ILE A 31 13.81 7.49 -3.63
N TYR A 32 12.86 6.60 -3.40
CA TYR A 32 11.54 6.60 -4.00
C TYR A 32 10.54 7.04 -2.96
N VAL A 33 9.68 8.00 -3.29
CA VAL A 33 8.63 8.50 -2.38
C VAL A 33 7.29 8.04 -2.93
N LEU A 34 6.53 7.31 -2.12
CA LEU A 34 5.19 6.83 -2.49
C LEU A 34 4.15 7.32 -1.49
N SER A 35 3.04 7.85 -1.99
CA SER A 35 1.89 8.18 -1.16
C SER A 35 1.04 6.95 -0.85
N PHE A 36 0.31 6.98 0.27
CA PHE A 36 -0.63 5.91 0.62
C PHE A 36 -1.72 5.79 -0.44
N ALA A 37 -2.20 6.91 -0.98
CA ALA A 37 -3.11 6.94 -2.11
C ALA A 37 -2.56 6.15 -3.30
N PHE A 38 -1.32 6.41 -3.71
CA PHE A 38 -0.69 5.71 -4.83
C PHE A 38 -0.56 4.19 -4.59
N ILE A 39 -0.17 3.79 -3.38
CA ILE A 39 -0.07 2.38 -3.00
C ILE A 39 -1.44 1.71 -3.10
N VAL A 40 -2.47 2.28 -2.46
CA VAL A 40 -3.84 1.75 -2.53
C VAL A 40 -4.28 1.63 -3.98
N GLU A 41 -4.13 2.69 -4.78
CA GLU A 41 -4.56 2.69 -6.17
C GLU A 41 -3.87 1.62 -7.02
N SER A 42 -2.57 1.41 -6.81
CA SER A 42 -1.80 0.39 -7.52
C SER A 42 -2.34 -1.01 -7.25
N PHE A 43 -2.66 -1.35 -6.01
CA PHE A 43 -3.26 -2.65 -5.67
C PHE A 43 -4.72 -2.77 -6.10
N MET A 44 -5.47 -1.66 -6.13
CA MET A 44 -6.85 -1.65 -6.63
C MET A 44 -6.96 -1.85 -8.16
N GLN A 45 -5.85 -1.78 -8.89
CA GLN A 45 -5.78 -2.13 -10.32
C GLN A 45 -5.40 -3.61 -10.56
N ALA A 46 -5.05 -4.36 -9.50
CA ALA A 46 -4.72 -5.78 -9.59
C ALA A 46 -5.98 -6.67 -9.69
N SER A 47 -5.79 -7.99 -9.68
CA SER A 47 -6.90 -8.95 -9.67
C SER A 47 -7.77 -8.77 -8.42
N GLU A 48 -9.04 -9.15 -8.52
CA GLU A 48 -10.00 -9.06 -7.40
C GLU A 48 -9.49 -9.77 -6.13
N GLU A 49 -8.85 -10.94 -6.29
CA GLU A 49 -8.22 -11.67 -5.19
C GLU A 49 -7.12 -10.85 -4.50
N SER A 50 -6.26 -10.17 -5.28
CA SER A 50 -5.22 -9.29 -4.72
C SER A 50 -5.83 -8.07 -4.01
N GLN A 51 -6.93 -7.52 -4.52
CA GLN A 51 -7.63 -6.42 -3.86
C GLN A 51 -8.18 -6.84 -2.49
N LEU A 52 -8.83 -8.00 -2.43
CA LEU A 52 -9.36 -8.57 -1.18
C LEU A 52 -8.25 -8.91 -0.18
N ALA A 53 -7.14 -9.47 -0.67
CA ALA A 53 -5.97 -9.75 0.18
C ALA A 53 -5.36 -8.47 0.77
N PHE A 54 -5.28 -7.39 -0.03
CA PHE A 54 -4.81 -6.08 0.45
C PHE A 54 -5.74 -5.53 1.54
N LEU A 55 -7.06 -5.54 1.30
CA LEU A 55 -8.05 -5.07 2.28
C LEU A 55 -7.95 -5.85 3.60
N ALA A 56 -7.91 -7.19 3.54
CA ALA A 56 -7.82 -8.02 4.74
C ALA A 56 -6.51 -7.78 5.53
N ALA A 57 -5.40 -7.57 4.83
CA ALA A 57 -4.13 -7.23 5.46
C ALA A 57 -4.16 -5.83 6.10
N LEU A 58 -4.79 -4.85 5.44
CA LEU A 58 -5.01 -3.51 6.00
C LEU A 58 -5.87 -3.55 7.26
N GLU A 59 -7.00 -4.27 7.24
CA GLU A 59 -7.86 -4.45 8.42
C GLU A 59 -7.08 -5.04 9.59
N LYS A 60 -6.27 -6.07 9.35
CA LYS A 60 -5.43 -6.69 10.37
C LYS A 60 -4.36 -5.73 10.90
N ALA A 61 -3.75 -4.93 10.02
CA ALA A 61 -2.74 -3.95 10.40
C ALA A 61 -3.33 -2.87 11.33
N LEU A 62 -4.54 -2.39 11.04
CA LEU A 62 -5.23 -1.37 11.84
C LEU A 62 -5.66 -1.86 13.23
N LEU A 63 -5.81 -3.18 13.42
CA LEU A 63 -6.07 -3.75 14.74
C LEU A 63 -4.83 -3.76 15.66
N SER A 64 -3.64 -3.55 15.10
CA SER A 64 -2.38 -3.52 15.87
C SER A 64 -2.13 -2.09 16.38
N LYS A 65 -2.09 -1.92 17.71
CA LYS A 65 -2.10 -0.61 18.39
C LYS A 65 -0.86 0.28 18.18
N GLU A 66 0.26 -0.26 17.69
CA GLU A 66 1.49 0.50 17.45
C GLU A 66 2.00 0.24 16.03
N ASP A 67 2.13 1.32 15.26
CA ASP A 67 2.69 1.43 13.89
C ASP A 67 2.11 0.48 12.83
N GLY A 68 0.95 -0.14 13.09
CA GLY A 68 0.40 -1.18 12.22
C GLY A 68 0.15 -0.68 10.79
N ALA A 69 -0.44 0.49 10.65
CA ALA A 69 -0.70 1.10 9.35
C ALA A 69 0.58 1.49 8.62
N GLU A 70 1.53 2.13 9.31
CA GLU A 70 2.80 2.57 8.72
C GLU A 70 3.60 1.38 8.19
N LYS A 71 3.82 0.35 9.02
CA LYS A 71 4.51 -0.88 8.62
C LYS A 71 3.81 -1.63 7.49
N PHE A 72 2.48 -1.57 7.46
CA PHE A 72 1.70 -2.12 6.36
C PHE A 72 2.02 -1.40 5.05
N PHE A 73 1.96 -0.07 5.03
CA PHE A 73 2.28 0.72 3.84
C PHE A 73 3.74 0.62 3.43
N GLU A 74 4.68 0.54 4.38
CA GLU A 74 6.08 0.22 4.09
C GLU A 74 6.20 -1.12 3.35
N SER A 75 5.57 -2.17 3.88
CA SER A 75 5.62 -3.51 3.29
C SER A 75 5.00 -3.54 1.88
N MET A 76 3.87 -2.85 1.69
CA MET A 76 3.18 -2.79 0.41
C MET A 76 3.91 -1.94 -0.63
N GLY A 77 4.50 -0.82 -0.22
CA GLY A 77 5.33 0.02 -1.07
C GLY A 77 6.60 -0.70 -1.53
N GLN A 78 7.27 -1.44 -0.63
CA GLN A 78 8.40 -2.30 -1.01
C GLN A 78 7.99 -3.36 -2.03
N LEU A 79 6.86 -4.04 -1.82
CA LEU A 79 6.35 -5.04 -2.76
C LEU A 79 6.11 -4.43 -4.15
N LEU A 80 5.46 -3.26 -4.22
CA LEU A 80 5.25 -2.54 -5.48
C LEU A 80 6.58 -2.24 -6.16
N LEU A 81 7.52 -1.61 -5.46
CA LEU A 81 8.83 -1.26 -6.02
C LEU A 81 9.58 -2.50 -6.52
N MET A 82 9.57 -3.61 -5.78
CA MET A 82 10.17 -4.87 -6.22
C MET A 82 9.51 -5.42 -7.49
N THR A 83 8.18 -5.35 -7.61
CA THR A 83 7.48 -5.82 -8.83
C THR A 83 7.78 -4.94 -10.03
N HIS A 84 7.88 -3.62 -9.87
CA HIS A 84 8.24 -2.70 -10.95
C HIS A 84 9.70 -2.88 -11.38
N LEU A 85 10.63 -3.02 -10.43
CA LEU A 85 12.05 -3.25 -10.72
C LEU A 85 12.31 -4.63 -11.35
N SER A 86 11.54 -5.66 -10.97
CA SER A 86 11.65 -6.98 -11.60
C SER A 86 11.25 -6.99 -13.08
N LYS A 87 10.40 -6.05 -13.53
CA LYS A 87 10.04 -5.90 -14.94
C LYS A 87 11.15 -5.23 -15.78
N GLU A 88 12.01 -4.45 -15.14
CA GLU A 88 13.18 -3.83 -15.78
C GLU A 88 14.37 -4.81 -15.92
N ILE A 89 14.40 -5.88 -15.12
CA ILE A 89 15.40 -6.96 -15.23
C ILE A 89 14.90 -8.01 -16.25
N ILE A 90 14.90 -7.63 -17.53
CA ILE A 90 14.97 -8.63 -18.61
C ILE A 90 16.43 -8.66 -19.07
N VAL A 91 17.14 -9.71 -18.65
CA VAL A 91 18.47 -10.11 -19.17
C VAL A 91 18.29 -10.77 -20.53
#